data_AF-A0A974UJV5-F1
#
_entry.id   AF-A0A974UJV5-F1
#
_cell.length_a   1.000
_cell.length_b   1.000
_cell.length_c   1.000
_cell.angle_alpha   90.00
_cell.angle_beta   90.00
_cell.angle_gamma   90.00
#
_symmetry.space_group_name_H-M   'P 1'
#
loop_
_entity.id
_entity.type
_entity.pdbx_description
1 polymer ?
#
loop_
_entity_poly.entity_id
_entity_poly.type
_entity_poly.pdbx_seq_one_letter_code
_entity_poly.pdbx_strand_id
1 'polypeptide(L)'
;MANPIINIFFLVMVLALYRIAKVPKAYFMKFLPFGITLTFFLFLTYAFFPSIYIDPPYKYNLITIGAFTYHFENLIVSIAMWLRWMPAIFGALFVFAIIDEKDINIALKTLRVPFFLRLVIATGLRCFFSFYYDAMQILEAQKARGLDFMNMNIFRRLKYYIAILVPLVMIEMQKADSMSDAADSRGYVPFDEGTGEKIERTEFIGRDVVMEAKDKVVLIGAILLFVVFIGLNAIPETSAVLQWVPSSMSELISL
;
A
#
# COMPACT_ATOMS: atom_id res chain seq x y z
N MET A 1 -1.76 -11.06 20.35
CA MET A 1 -1.15 -9.97 21.15
C MET A 1 0.10 -9.48 20.42
N ALA A 2 0.36 -8.18 20.31
CA ALA A 2 1.48 -7.68 19.51
C ALA A 2 2.72 -7.50 20.40
N ASN A 3 3.76 -8.31 20.20
CA ASN A 3 5.02 -8.13 20.92
C ASN A 3 5.70 -6.83 20.44
N PRO A 4 5.88 -5.81 21.31
CA PRO A 4 6.44 -4.52 20.90
C PRO A 4 7.88 -4.68 20.36
N ILE A 5 8.66 -5.61 20.92
CA ILE A 5 10.03 -5.90 20.46
C ILE A 5 10.04 -6.35 18.99
N ILE A 6 9.10 -7.23 18.60
CA ILE A 6 8.98 -7.71 17.22
C ILE A 6 8.65 -6.53 16.30
N ASN A 7 7.69 -5.68 16.69
CA ASN A 7 7.30 -4.52 15.90
C ASN A 7 8.45 -3.49 15.75
N ILE A 8 9.26 -3.27 16.80
CA ILE A 8 10.46 -2.43 16.72
C ILE A 8 11.46 -3.02 15.74
N PHE A 9 11.72 -4.33 15.80
CA PHE A 9 12.61 -5.00 14.86
C PHE A 9 12.14 -4.80 13.40
N PHE A 10 10.84 -4.97 13.13
CA PHE A 10 10.25 -4.70 11.81
C PHE A 10 10.39 -3.24 11.39
N LEU A 11 10.16 -2.29 12.31
CA LEU A 11 10.32 -0.88 12.01
C LEU A 11 11.76 -0.55 11.60
N VAL A 12 12.73 -1.03 12.37
CA VAL A 12 14.16 -0.83 12.10
C VAL A 12 14.56 -1.49 10.77
N MET A 13 14.06 -2.70 10.51
CA MET A 13 14.29 -3.40 9.24
C MET A 13 13.75 -2.59 8.05
N VAL A 14 12.51 -2.11 8.11
CA VAL A 14 11.92 -1.30 7.04
C VAL A 14 12.73 -0.02 6.82
N LEU A 15 13.10 0.69 7.89
CA LEU A 15 13.93 1.89 7.79
C LEU A 15 15.34 1.59 7.22
N ALA A 16 15.91 0.42 7.52
CA ALA A 16 17.16 -0.03 6.91
C ALA A 16 17.00 -0.30 5.41
N LEU A 17 15.91 -0.95 4.99
CA LEU A 17 15.57 -1.17 3.58
C LEU A 17 15.44 0.15 2.82
N TYR A 18 14.79 1.16 3.41
CA TYR A 18 14.73 2.52 2.83
C TYR A 18 16.10 3.12 2.55
N ARG A 19 17.07 2.91 3.46
CA ARG A 19 18.45 3.38 3.27
C ARG A 19 19.20 2.59 2.20
N ILE A 20 19.05 1.25 2.20
CA ILE A 20 19.70 0.36 1.22
C ILE A 20 19.19 0.67 -0.19
N ALA A 21 17.87 0.82 -0.35
CA ALA A 21 17.23 1.14 -1.63
C ALA A 21 17.46 2.60 -2.09
N LYS A 22 18.12 3.44 -1.28
CA LYS A 22 18.40 4.85 -1.57
C LYS A 22 17.16 5.63 -2.03
N VAL A 23 16.01 5.36 -1.40
CA VAL A 23 14.75 6.00 -1.78
C VAL A 23 14.88 7.52 -1.59
N PRO A 24 14.55 8.33 -2.61
CA PRO A 24 14.65 9.78 -2.51
C PRO A 24 13.76 10.30 -1.37
N LYS A 25 14.36 11.09 -0.47
CA LYS A 25 13.68 11.63 0.72
C LYS A 25 12.41 12.43 0.39
N ALA A 26 12.32 12.97 -0.83
CA ALA A 26 11.13 13.67 -1.33
C ALA A 26 9.86 12.79 -1.30
N TYR A 27 9.98 11.49 -1.59
CA TYR A 27 8.84 10.57 -1.52
C TYR A 27 8.37 10.42 -0.08
N PHE A 28 9.30 10.18 0.85
CA PHE A 28 8.99 10.08 2.27
C PHE A 28 8.32 11.35 2.81
N MET A 29 8.79 12.53 2.42
CA MET A 29 8.25 13.80 2.88
C MET A 29 6.82 14.08 2.39
N LYS A 30 6.43 13.57 1.22
CA LYS A 30 5.04 13.69 0.74
C LYS A 30 4.05 12.88 1.58
N PHE A 31 4.49 11.76 2.15
CA PHE A 31 3.65 10.89 2.99
C PHE A 31 3.70 11.24 4.48
N LEU A 32 4.66 12.08 4.90
CA LEU A 32 4.82 12.47 6.29
C LEU A 32 3.56 13.14 6.89
N PRO A 33 2.83 14.04 6.20
CA PRO A 33 1.60 14.62 6.73
C PRO A 33 0.55 13.55 7.05
N PHE A 34 0.39 12.55 6.18
CA PHE A 34 -0.52 11.42 6.41
C PHE A 34 -0.08 10.57 7.62
N GLY A 35 1.23 10.31 7.77
CA GLY A 35 1.76 9.60 8.92
C GLY A 35 1.56 10.35 10.24
N ILE A 36 1.70 11.69 10.23
CA ILE A 36 1.50 12.53 11.40
C ILE A 36 0.02 12.59 11.79
N THR A 37 -0.88 12.85 10.84
CA THR A 37 -2.32 12.91 11.11
C THR A 37 -2.85 11.57 11.62
N LEU A 38 -2.40 10.46 11.05
CA LEU A 38 -2.75 9.13 11.51
C LEU A 38 -2.18 8.82 12.90
N THR A 39 -0.93 9.21 13.17
CA THR A 39 -0.33 9.08 14.51
C THR A 39 -1.16 9.83 15.54
N PHE A 40 -1.50 11.09 15.24
CA PHE A 40 -2.33 11.92 16.12
C PHE A 40 -3.68 11.26 16.38
N PHE A 41 -4.37 10.77 15.34
CA PHE A 41 -5.67 10.12 15.51
C PHE A 41 -5.59 8.80 16.27
N LEU A 42 -4.57 7.97 16.02
CA LEU A 42 -4.36 6.72 16.77
C LEU A 42 -4.11 7.00 18.25
N PHE A 43 -3.19 7.93 18.57
CA PHE A 43 -2.96 8.32 19.96
C PHE A 43 -4.21 8.91 20.59
N LEU A 44 -4.97 9.75 19.88
CA LEU A 44 -6.23 10.29 20.39
C LEU A 44 -7.23 9.18 20.68
N THR A 45 -7.45 8.24 19.77
CA THR A 45 -8.39 7.15 19.97
C THR A 45 -7.98 6.26 21.15
N TYR A 46 -6.73 5.80 21.21
CA TYR A 46 -6.28 4.89 22.28
C TYR A 46 -6.03 5.61 23.62
N ALA A 47 -5.83 6.93 23.63
CA ALA A 47 -5.73 7.73 24.85
C ALA A 47 -7.09 7.93 25.53
N PHE A 48 -8.14 8.19 24.74
CA PHE A 48 -9.47 8.57 25.24
C PHE A 48 -10.45 7.38 25.32
N PHE A 49 -10.29 6.37 24.47
CA PHE A 49 -11.11 5.16 24.49
C PHE A 49 -10.26 3.99 25.00
N PRO A 50 -10.41 3.60 26.28
CA PRO A 50 -9.75 2.42 26.80
C PRO A 50 -10.12 1.23 25.93
N SER A 51 -9.09 0.50 25.52
CA SER A 51 -9.29 -0.64 24.66
C SER A 51 -10.09 -1.73 25.38
N ILE A 52 -10.82 -2.55 24.64
CA ILE A 52 -11.47 -3.81 25.09
C ILE A 52 -10.52 -4.75 25.86
N TYR A 53 -9.21 -4.45 25.84
CA TYR A 53 -8.13 -5.24 26.44
C TYR A 53 -7.72 -4.80 27.84
N ILE A 54 -8.32 -3.77 28.43
CA ILE A 54 -8.08 -3.38 29.84
C ILE A 54 -9.41 -3.46 30.58
N ASP A 55 -9.64 -4.58 31.27
CA ASP A 55 -10.72 -4.69 32.24
C ASP A 55 -10.35 -3.92 33.52
N PRO A 56 -11.26 -3.12 34.10
CA PRO A 56 -11.02 -2.44 35.37
C PRO A 56 -10.59 -3.44 36.47
N PRO A 57 -9.69 -3.06 37.39
CA PRO A 57 -9.37 -1.69 37.75
C PRO A 57 -8.11 -1.13 37.07
N TYR A 58 -8.23 0.09 36.53
CA TYR A 58 -7.09 0.93 36.19
C TYR A 58 -6.36 1.31 37.48
N LYS A 59 -5.11 0.89 37.65
CA LYS A 59 -4.39 1.04 38.93
C LYS A 59 -3.65 2.36 39.02
N TYR A 60 -3.31 2.99 37.89
CA TYR A 60 -2.44 4.17 37.87
C TYR A 60 -3.06 5.35 37.11
N ASN A 61 -3.38 6.41 37.85
CA ASN A 61 -3.85 7.67 37.28
C ASN A 61 -2.64 8.59 37.03
N LEU A 62 -2.45 9.03 35.78
CA LEU A 62 -1.39 9.97 35.42
C LEU A 62 -1.86 11.42 35.55
N ILE A 63 -3.03 11.71 34.97
CA ILE A 63 -3.56 13.07 34.89
C ILE A 63 -5.07 13.00 35.02
N THR A 64 -5.63 13.74 35.98
CA THR A 64 -7.08 13.93 36.11
C THR A 64 -7.39 15.36 35.70
N ILE A 65 -7.99 15.54 34.52
CA ILE A 65 -8.52 16.83 34.07
C ILE A 65 -10.04 16.69 33.99
N GLY A 66 -10.74 17.14 35.03
CA GLY A 66 -12.21 17.06 35.10
C GLY A 66 -12.74 15.62 35.06
N ALA A 67 -13.70 15.35 34.16
CA ALA A 67 -14.28 14.01 33.96
C ALA A 67 -13.36 13.03 33.21
N PHE A 68 -12.18 13.48 32.78
CA PHE A 68 -11.21 12.65 32.05
C PHE A 68 -10.08 12.21 32.96
N THR A 69 -9.98 10.90 33.19
CA THR A 69 -8.84 10.27 33.86
C THR A 69 -7.95 9.62 32.79
N TYR A 70 -6.73 10.14 32.66
CA TYR A 70 -5.73 9.53 31.79
C TYR A 70 -4.94 8.47 32.57
N HIS A 71 -5.02 7.23 32.09
CA HIS A 71 -4.39 6.07 32.71
C HIS A 71 -3.05 5.74 32.05
N PHE A 72 -2.06 5.31 32.84
CA PHE A 72 -0.74 4.93 32.31
C PHE A 72 -0.83 3.71 31.38
N GLU A 73 -1.78 2.83 31.67
CA GLU A 73 -2.10 1.66 30.86
C GLU A 73 -2.56 2.08 29.44
N ASN A 74 -3.33 3.17 29.32
CA ASN A 74 -3.78 3.69 28.02
C ASN A 74 -2.62 4.27 27.20
N LEU A 75 -1.64 4.90 27.84
CA LEU A 75 -0.44 5.40 27.18
C LEU A 75 0.38 4.25 26.58
N ILE A 76 0.62 3.19 27.36
CA ILE A 76 1.37 2.01 26.92
C ILE A 76 0.65 1.31 25.76
N VAL A 77 -0.68 1.13 25.86
CA VAL A 77 -1.46 0.54 24.77
C VAL A 77 -1.42 1.43 23.51
N SER A 78 -1.51 2.75 23.66
CA SER A 78 -1.40 3.69 22.53
C SER A 78 -0.05 3.57 21.82
N ILE A 79 1.05 3.51 22.58
CA ILE A 79 2.41 3.34 22.03
C ILE A 79 2.55 1.96 21.37
N ALA A 80 2.07 0.90 21.99
CA ALA A 80 2.13 -0.46 21.45
C ALA A 80 1.35 -0.60 20.14
N MET A 81 0.17 0.04 20.05
CA MET A 81 -0.64 0.07 18.83
C MET A 81 0.00 0.93 17.75
N TRP A 82 0.52 2.11 18.11
CA TRP A 82 1.25 2.96 17.17
C TRP A 82 2.44 2.21 16.54
N LEU A 83 3.21 1.54 17.38
CA LEU A 83 4.36 0.74 16.98
C LEU A 83 3.97 -0.47 16.11
N ARG A 84 2.75 -0.99 16.25
CA ARG A 84 2.21 -2.04 15.37
C ARG A 84 1.88 -1.52 13.97
N TRP A 85 1.26 -0.34 13.87
CA TRP A 85 0.83 0.21 12.58
C TRP A 85 1.98 0.84 11.79
N MET A 86 2.98 1.41 12.46
CA MET A 86 4.09 2.11 11.81
C MET A 86 4.90 1.25 10.81
N PRO A 87 5.37 0.03 11.14
CA PRO A 87 6.06 -0.83 10.19
C PRO A 87 5.21 -1.20 8.98
N ALA A 88 3.90 -1.39 9.15
CA ALA A 88 2.99 -1.73 8.06
C ALA A 88 2.83 -0.55 7.08
N ILE A 89 2.66 0.66 7.60
CA ILE A 89 2.53 1.88 6.78
C ILE A 89 3.83 2.13 6.01
N PHE A 90 4.96 2.17 6.71
CA PHE A 90 6.26 2.38 6.05
C PHE A 90 6.62 1.24 5.09
N GLY A 91 6.26 0.00 5.42
CA GLY A 91 6.46 -1.15 4.52
C GLY A 91 5.65 -1.03 3.23
N ALA A 92 4.38 -0.65 3.31
CA ALA A 92 3.56 -0.43 2.12
C ALA A 92 4.09 0.74 1.26
N LEU A 93 4.47 1.85 1.91
CA LEU A 93 5.07 3.00 1.22
C LEU A 93 6.40 2.65 0.54
N PHE A 94 7.20 1.76 1.15
CA PHE A 94 8.46 1.30 0.58
C PHE A 94 8.22 0.57 -0.74
N VAL A 95 7.23 -0.33 -0.75
CA VAL A 95 6.83 -1.09 -1.95
C VAL A 95 6.38 -0.14 -3.06
N PHE A 96 5.51 0.83 -2.77
CA PHE A 96 5.06 1.81 -3.76
C PHE A 96 6.17 2.75 -4.25
N ALA A 97 7.22 2.97 -3.46
CA ALA A 97 8.32 3.85 -3.84
C ALA A 97 9.34 3.18 -4.79
N ILE A 98 9.33 1.85 -4.88
CA ILE A 98 10.34 1.08 -5.62
C ILE A 98 9.75 0.38 -6.84
N ILE A 99 8.48 -0.06 -6.78
CA ILE A 99 7.88 -0.81 -7.88
C ILE A 99 7.58 0.12 -9.07
N ASP A 100 8.18 -0.20 -10.21
CA ASP A 100 7.79 0.36 -11.51
C ASP A 100 6.83 -0.57 -12.27
N GLU A 101 6.08 -0.01 -13.23
CA GLU A 101 5.16 -0.76 -14.10
C GLU A 101 5.83 -1.92 -14.86
N LYS A 102 7.12 -1.76 -15.19
CA LYS A 102 7.93 -2.76 -15.89
C LYS A 102 8.26 -3.95 -14.98
N ASP A 103 8.53 -3.68 -13.71
CA ASP A 103 8.89 -4.71 -12.73
C ASP A 103 7.70 -5.63 -12.46
N ILE A 104 6.48 -5.11 -12.51
CA ILE A 104 5.25 -5.91 -12.41
C ILE A 104 5.17 -6.92 -13.55
N ASN A 105 5.46 -6.52 -14.79
CA ASN A 105 5.42 -7.45 -15.93
C ASN A 105 6.49 -8.56 -15.79
N ILE A 106 7.71 -8.18 -15.37
CA ILE A 106 8.80 -9.14 -15.11
C ILE A 106 8.42 -10.11 -13.98
N ALA A 107 7.81 -9.62 -12.90
CA ALA A 107 7.33 -10.44 -11.81
C ALA A 107 6.27 -11.45 -12.30
N LEU A 108 5.31 -11.03 -13.12
CA LEU A 108 4.29 -11.92 -13.68
C LEU A 108 4.89 -12.96 -14.63
N LYS A 109 5.90 -12.59 -15.44
CA LYS A 109 6.64 -13.56 -16.29
C LYS A 109 7.31 -14.62 -15.41
N THR A 110 7.93 -14.19 -14.33
CA THR A 110 8.63 -15.07 -13.39
C THR A 110 7.66 -16.02 -12.67
N LEU A 111 6.46 -15.55 -12.36
CA LEU A 111 5.35 -16.37 -11.83
C LEU A 111 4.70 -17.29 -12.87
N ARG A 112 5.23 -17.34 -14.10
CA ARG A 112 4.71 -18.15 -15.22
C ARG A 112 3.24 -17.86 -15.56
N VAL A 113 2.81 -16.62 -15.37
CA VAL A 113 1.47 -16.18 -15.79
C VAL A 113 1.37 -16.26 -17.32
N PRO A 114 0.25 -16.73 -17.90
CA PRO A 114 0.06 -16.75 -19.35
C PRO A 114 0.33 -15.39 -20.02
N PHE A 115 1.03 -15.41 -21.16
CA PHE A 115 1.42 -14.19 -21.89
C PHE A 115 0.28 -13.21 -22.14
N PHE A 116 -0.88 -13.70 -22.60
CA PHE A 116 -2.06 -12.88 -22.86
C PHE A 116 -2.49 -12.06 -21.62
N LEU A 117 -2.51 -12.67 -20.44
CA LEU A 117 -2.86 -11.97 -19.20
C LEU A 117 -1.82 -10.91 -18.85
N ARG A 118 -0.53 -11.20 -19.06
CA ARG A 118 0.55 -10.24 -18.83
C ARG A 118 0.45 -9.04 -19.77
N LEU A 119 0.12 -9.27 -21.04
CA LEU A 119 -0.13 -8.20 -22.01
C LEU A 119 -1.29 -7.31 -21.58
N VAL A 120 -2.42 -7.90 -21.19
CA VAL A 120 -3.61 -7.17 -20.77
C VAL A 120 -3.31 -6.33 -19.52
N ILE A 121 -2.63 -6.90 -18.52
CA ILE A 121 -2.26 -6.18 -17.29
C ILE A 121 -1.32 -5.01 -17.59
N ALA A 122 -0.25 -5.24 -18.37
CA ALA A 122 0.74 -4.22 -18.64
C ALA A 122 0.20 -3.10 -19.54
N THR A 123 -0.58 -3.45 -20.57
CA THR A 123 -1.26 -2.46 -21.41
C THR A 123 -2.31 -1.70 -20.61
N GLY A 124 -3.05 -2.37 -19.72
CA GLY A 124 -4.05 -1.77 -18.85
C GLY A 124 -3.46 -0.73 -17.88
N LEU A 125 -2.34 -1.04 -17.23
CA LEU A 125 -1.64 -0.09 -16.35
C LEU A 125 -1.20 1.18 -17.12
N ARG A 126 -0.71 1.02 -18.34
CA ARG A 126 -0.35 2.14 -19.21
C ARG A 126 -1.57 2.96 -19.64
N CYS A 127 -2.65 2.28 -20.02
CA CYS A 127 -3.92 2.92 -20.39
C CYS A 127 -4.50 3.74 -19.23
N PHE A 128 -4.36 3.30 -17.97
CA PHE A 128 -4.82 4.07 -16.81
C PHE A 128 -4.18 5.47 -16.75
N PHE A 129 -2.86 5.59 -17.00
CA PHE A 129 -2.18 6.88 -17.01
C PHE A 129 -2.61 7.75 -18.20
N SER A 130 -2.79 7.15 -19.38
CA SER A 130 -3.31 7.90 -20.54
C SER A 130 -4.74 8.39 -20.30
N PHE A 131 -5.61 7.54 -19.75
CA PHE A 131 -6.99 7.85 -19.40
C PHE A 131 -7.07 9.03 -18.43
N TYR A 132 -6.19 9.05 -17.42
CA TYR A 132 -6.11 10.16 -16.48
C TYR A 132 -5.74 11.48 -17.17
N TYR A 133 -4.75 11.45 -18.07
CA TYR A 133 -4.31 12.64 -18.80
C TYR A 133 -5.43 13.19 -19.71
N ASP A 134 -6.10 12.30 -20.46
CA ASP A 134 -7.24 12.65 -21.30
C ASP A 134 -8.40 13.23 -20.47
N ALA A 135 -8.71 12.61 -19.33
CA ALA A 135 -9.74 13.10 -18.42
C ALA A 135 -9.42 14.51 -17.91
N MET A 136 -8.16 14.80 -17.58
CA MET A 136 -7.73 16.15 -17.17
C MET A 136 -7.83 17.15 -18.34
N GLN A 137 -7.42 16.76 -19.54
CA GLN A 137 -7.52 17.62 -20.72
C GLN A 137 -8.97 17.97 -21.08
N ILE A 138 -9.88 17.00 -21.02
CA ILE A 138 -11.31 17.23 -21.24
C ILE A 138 -11.88 18.10 -20.12
N LEU A 139 -11.50 17.87 -18.87
CA LEU A 139 -11.92 18.69 -17.74
C LEU A 139 -11.52 20.16 -17.93
N GLU A 140 -10.28 20.42 -18.36
CA GLU A 140 -9.80 21.77 -18.67
C GLU A 140 -10.53 22.41 -19.87
N ALA A 141 -10.77 21.63 -20.93
CA ALA A 141 -11.53 22.11 -22.08
C ALA A 141 -12.98 22.47 -21.73
N GLN A 142 -13.63 21.68 -20.86
CA GLN A 142 -14.99 21.98 -20.40
C GLN A 142 -15.02 23.21 -19.48
N LYS A 143 -14.01 23.38 -18.61
CA LYS A 143 -13.85 24.62 -17.82
C LYS A 143 -13.70 25.85 -18.74
N ALA A 144 -12.92 25.74 -19.82
CA ALA A 144 -12.76 26.83 -20.80
C ALA A 144 -14.06 27.15 -21.56
N ARG A 145 -14.95 26.16 -21.73
CA ARG A 145 -16.30 26.35 -22.30
C ARG A 145 -17.31 26.94 -21.30
N GLY A 146 -16.87 27.37 -20.12
CA GLY A 146 -17.70 28.02 -19.11
C GLY A 146 -18.36 27.06 -18.13
N LEU A 147 -17.97 25.79 -18.10
CA LEU A 147 -18.49 24.83 -17.13
C LEU A 147 -17.74 24.96 -15.80
N ASP A 148 -18.31 25.73 -14.86
CA ASP A 148 -17.72 25.94 -13.54
C ASP A 148 -18.13 24.85 -12.54
N PHE A 149 -17.28 23.84 -12.38
CA PHE A 149 -17.50 22.75 -11.43
C PHE A 149 -17.40 23.16 -9.95
N MET A 150 -16.71 24.27 -9.63
CA MET A 150 -16.39 24.64 -8.25
C MET A 150 -17.61 25.24 -7.55
N ASN A 151 -18.40 26.05 -8.26
CA ASN A 151 -19.54 26.78 -7.69
C ASN A 151 -20.89 26.03 -7.76
N MET A 152 -20.91 24.75 -8.15
CA MET A 152 -22.14 23.96 -8.31
C MET A 152 -22.45 23.04 -7.11
N ASN A 153 -23.75 22.92 -6.79
CA ASN A 153 -24.26 21.93 -5.83
C ASN A 153 -23.96 20.49 -6.29
N ILE A 154 -23.75 19.54 -5.36
CA ILE A 154 -23.31 18.16 -5.65
C ILE A 154 -24.18 17.48 -6.72
N PHE A 155 -25.50 17.60 -6.62
CA PHE A 155 -26.43 16.98 -7.59
C PHE A 155 -26.28 17.56 -9.01
N ARG A 156 -26.07 18.87 -9.10
CA ARG A 156 -25.86 19.54 -10.38
C ARG A 156 -24.49 19.16 -10.96
N ARG A 157 -23.45 19.09 -10.13
CA ARG A 157 -22.10 18.63 -10.51
C ARG A 157 -22.13 17.21 -11.09
N LEU A 158 -22.92 16.30 -10.48
CA LEU A 158 -23.06 14.91 -10.97
C LEU A 158 -23.64 14.85 -12.38
N LYS A 159 -24.69 15.62 -12.66
CA LYS A 159 -25.28 15.70 -14.00
C LYS A 159 -24.28 16.17 -15.06
N TYR A 160 -23.41 17.11 -14.68
CA TYR A 160 -22.40 17.66 -15.60
C TYR A 160 -21.17 16.78 -15.79
N TYR A 161 -20.92 15.76 -14.95
CA TYR A 161 -19.88 14.77 -15.23
C TYR A 161 -20.14 13.99 -16.52
N ILE A 162 -21.41 13.86 -16.94
CA ILE A 162 -21.77 13.23 -18.21
C ILE A 162 -21.08 13.93 -19.40
N ALA A 163 -20.92 15.26 -19.34
CA ALA A 163 -20.26 16.04 -20.39
C ALA A 163 -18.75 15.76 -20.51
N ILE A 164 -18.14 15.17 -19.48
CA ILE A 164 -16.75 14.69 -19.49
C ILE A 164 -16.70 13.21 -19.87
N LEU A 165 -17.60 12.40 -19.29
CA LEU A 165 -17.61 10.95 -19.47
C LEU A 165 -17.88 10.55 -20.93
N VAL A 166 -18.85 11.16 -21.59
CA VAL A 166 -19.22 10.78 -22.97
C VAL A 166 -18.06 10.98 -23.96
N PRO A 167 -17.40 12.16 -24.01
CA PRO A 167 -16.22 12.33 -24.86
C PRO A 167 -15.07 11.39 -24.49
N LEU A 168 -14.84 11.17 -23.20
CA LEU A 168 -13.75 10.33 -22.72
C LEU A 168 -13.93 8.87 -23.17
N VAL A 169 -15.13 8.31 -23.03
CA VAL A 169 -15.43 6.95 -23.50
C VAL A 169 -15.23 6.83 -25.01
N MET A 170 -15.68 7.83 -25.79
CA MET A 170 -15.50 7.82 -27.25
C MET A 170 -14.02 7.83 -27.65
N ILE A 171 -13.19 8.62 -26.97
CA ILE A 171 -11.74 8.67 -27.25
C ILE A 171 -11.08 7.33 -26.90
N GLU A 172 -11.41 6.75 -25.75
CA GLU A 172 -10.85 5.45 -25.34
C GLU A 172 -11.30 4.30 -26.25
N MET A 173 -12.53 4.32 -26.75
CA MET A 173 -12.99 3.36 -27.76
C MET A 173 -12.17 3.47 -29.06
N GLN A 174 -11.96 4.69 -29.56
CA GLN A 174 -11.11 4.89 -30.75
C GLN A 174 -9.65 4.47 -30.53
N LYS A 175 -9.12 4.70 -29.32
CA LYS A 175 -7.78 4.23 -28.95
C LYS A 175 -7.73 2.71 -28.88
N ALA A 176 -8.76 2.06 -28.36
CA ALA A 176 -8.85 0.61 -28.32
C ALA A 176 -8.90 0.01 -29.73
N ASP A 177 -9.72 0.56 -30.62
CA ASP A 177 -9.82 0.12 -32.02
C ASP A 177 -8.49 0.30 -32.75
N SER A 178 -7.88 1.48 -32.66
CA SER A 178 -6.58 1.74 -33.29
C SER A 178 -5.45 0.89 -32.70
N MET A 179 -5.51 0.55 -31.40
CA MET A 179 -4.57 -0.37 -30.77
C MET A 179 -4.78 -1.81 -31.28
N SER A 180 -6.03 -2.22 -31.53
CA SER A 180 -6.36 -3.51 -32.14
C SER A 180 -5.83 -3.59 -33.57
N ASP A 181 -6.15 -2.61 -34.41
CA ASP A 181 -5.68 -2.55 -35.80
C ASP A 181 -4.14 -2.54 -35.88
N ALA A 182 -3.48 -1.82 -34.97
CA ALA A 182 -2.03 -1.79 -34.88
C ALA A 182 -1.44 -3.12 -34.39
N ALA A 183 -2.14 -3.83 -33.50
CA ALA A 183 -1.76 -5.16 -33.06
C ALA A 183 -1.86 -6.16 -34.23
N ASP A 184 -2.97 -6.16 -34.96
CA ASP A 184 -3.19 -7.00 -36.13
C ASP A 184 -2.19 -6.71 -37.25
N SER A 185 -1.89 -5.43 -37.51
CA SER A 185 -0.88 -5.01 -38.49
C SER A 185 0.55 -5.47 -38.14
N ARG A 186 0.86 -5.62 -36.84
CA ARG A 186 2.12 -6.20 -36.35
C ARG A 186 2.07 -7.73 -36.30
N GLY A 187 0.99 -8.32 -36.82
CA GLY A 187 0.71 -9.75 -36.80
C GLY A 187 0.45 -10.29 -35.40
N TYR A 188 -0.06 -9.50 -34.45
CA TYR A 188 -0.33 -9.95 -33.08
C TYR A 188 -1.54 -10.89 -33.00
N VAL A 189 -1.35 -12.12 -33.47
CA VAL A 189 -2.33 -13.20 -33.37
C VAL A 189 -2.09 -14.00 -32.08
N PRO A 190 -3.06 -14.05 -31.14
CA PRO A 190 -2.93 -14.84 -29.90
C PRO A 190 -3.09 -16.35 -30.13
N PHE A 191 -3.74 -16.73 -31.23
CA PHE A 191 -3.99 -18.11 -31.66
C PHE A 191 -3.67 -18.24 -33.14
N ASP A 192 -3.18 -19.40 -33.54
CA ASP A 192 -3.03 -19.76 -34.94
C ASP A 192 -4.42 -20.00 -35.55
N GLU A 193 -4.73 -19.26 -36.62
CA GLU A 193 -6.00 -19.36 -37.34
C GLU A 193 -6.25 -20.76 -37.94
N GLY A 194 -5.18 -21.53 -38.20
CA GLY A 194 -5.27 -22.87 -38.79
C GLY A 194 -5.44 -24.00 -37.77
N THR A 195 -4.68 -23.95 -36.67
CA THR A 195 -4.63 -25.05 -35.68
C THR A 195 -5.41 -24.74 -34.39
N GLY A 196 -5.76 -23.48 -34.14
CA GLY A 196 -6.33 -23.03 -32.87
C GLY A 196 -5.35 -23.11 -31.71
N GLU A 197 -4.09 -23.49 -31.97
CA GLU A 197 -3.06 -23.57 -30.95
C GLU A 197 -2.56 -22.17 -30.59
N LYS A 198 -2.18 -22.02 -29.33
CA LYS A 198 -1.67 -20.77 -28.80
C LYS A 198 -0.25 -20.54 -29.33
N ILE A 199 -0.05 -19.45 -30.06
CA ILE A 199 1.27 -19.11 -30.59
C ILE A 199 2.17 -18.64 -29.44
N GLU A 200 3.21 -19.40 -29.13
CA GLU A 200 4.25 -18.97 -28.20
C GLU A 200 5.14 -17.94 -28.89
N ARG A 201 5.19 -16.73 -28.33
CA ARG A 201 6.03 -15.64 -28.84
C ARG A 201 7.30 -15.50 -28.03
N THR A 202 8.40 -15.29 -28.75
CA THR A 202 9.67 -14.85 -28.17
C THR A 202 9.53 -13.44 -27.63
N GLU A 203 9.47 -13.31 -26.32
CA GLU A 203 9.42 -12.03 -25.62
C GLU A 203 10.84 -11.49 -25.41
N PHE A 204 11.22 -10.45 -26.16
CA PHE A 204 12.48 -9.75 -25.92
C PHE A 204 12.30 -8.72 -24.81
N ILE A 205 12.27 -9.19 -23.56
CA ILE A 205 12.45 -8.31 -22.41
C ILE A 205 13.97 -8.13 -22.31
N GLY A 206 14.48 -6.91 -22.53
CA GLY A 206 15.92 -6.60 -22.62
C GLY A 206 16.79 -7.01 -21.41
N ARG A 207 16.17 -7.61 -20.39
CA ARG A 207 16.80 -8.61 -19.52
C ARG A 207 15.90 -9.84 -19.49
N ASP A 208 16.39 -10.99 -19.97
CA ASP A 208 15.87 -12.25 -19.45
C ASP A 208 16.35 -12.36 -18.01
N VAL A 209 15.58 -11.76 -17.09
CA VAL A 209 15.85 -11.80 -15.65
C VAL A 209 15.50 -13.21 -15.17
N VAL A 210 16.37 -14.17 -15.46
CA VAL A 210 16.35 -15.43 -14.74
C VAL A 210 16.70 -15.08 -13.30
N MET A 211 15.81 -15.38 -12.35
CA MET A 211 16.06 -15.12 -10.92
C MET A 211 17.47 -15.57 -10.55
N GLU A 212 18.34 -14.60 -10.22
CA GLU A 212 19.69 -14.93 -9.79
C GLU A 212 19.63 -15.67 -8.45
N ALA A 213 20.68 -16.42 -8.11
CA ALA A 213 20.75 -17.12 -6.83
C ALA A 213 20.57 -16.15 -5.64
N LYS A 214 21.02 -14.91 -5.79
CA LYS A 214 20.85 -13.83 -4.80
C LYS A 214 19.38 -13.46 -4.60
N ASP A 215 18.62 -13.32 -5.68
CA ASP A 215 17.20 -12.99 -5.64
C ASP A 215 16.39 -14.09 -4.95
N LYS A 216 16.72 -15.36 -5.24
CA LYS A 216 16.10 -16.52 -4.59
C LYS A 216 16.38 -16.56 -3.10
N VAL A 217 17.63 -16.27 -2.69
CA VAL A 217 17.99 -16.21 -1.26
C VAL A 217 17.23 -15.09 -0.54
N VAL A 218 17.11 -13.90 -1.16
CA VAL A 218 16.35 -12.79 -0.59
C VAL A 218 14.86 -13.13 -0.49
N LEU A 219 14.28 -13.75 -1.53
CA LEU A 219 12.88 -14.18 -1.55
C LEU A 219 12.60 -15.23 -0.46
N ILE A 220 13.43 -16.27 -0.38
CA ILE A 220 13.32 -17.32 0.65
C ILE A 220 13.50 -16.72 2.04
N GLY A 221 14.46 -15.80 2.21
CA GLY A 221 14.66 -15.07 3.46
C GLY A 221 13.43 -14.25 3.87
N ALA A 222 12.80 -13.55 2.93
CA ALA A 222 11.57 -12.78 3.18
C ALA A 222 10.38 -13.69 3.53
N ILE A 223 10.22 -14.82 2.82
CA ILE A 223 9.18 -15.81 3.11
C ILE A 223 9.40 -16.45 4.48
N LEU A 224 10.63 -16.85 4.81
CA LEU A 224 10.97 -17.38 6.12
C LEU A 224 10.71 -16.36 7.23
N LEU A 225 11.07 -15.09 7.03
CA LEU A 225 10.78 -14.03 7.97
C LEU A 225 9.27 -13.85 8.17
N PHE A 226 8.49 -13.94 7.09
CA PHE A 226 7.03 -13.89 7.16
C PHE A 226 6.42 -15.11 7.86
N VAL A 227 6.93 -16.31 7.60
CA VAL A 227 6.48 -17.55 8.27
C VAL A 227 6.87 -17.54 9.75
N VAL A 228 8.07 -17.08 10.09
CA VAL A 228 8.50 -16.86 11.48
C VAL A 228 7.60 -15.83 12.15
N PHE A 229 7.22 -14.75 11.45
CA PHE A 229 6.26 -13.79 11.99
C PHE A 229 4.90 -14.42 12.26
N ILE A 230 4.35 -15.20 11.33
CA ILE A 230 3.08 -15.92 11.56
C ILE A 230 3.24 -16.91 12.72
N GLY A 231 4.33 -17.67 12.76
CA GLY A 231 4.64 -18.62 13.82
C GLY A 231 4.74 -17.96 15.20
N LEU A 232 5.45 -16.83 15.31
CA LEU A 232 5.55 -16.03 16.53
C LEU A 232 4.21 -15.43 16.96
N ASN A 233 3.27 -15.23 16.02
CA ASN A 233 1.90 -14.79 16.33
C ASN A 233 0.93 -15.96 16.58
N ALA A 234 1.26 -17.17 16.13
CA ALA A 234 0.45 -18.38 16.24
C ALA A 234 0.71 -19.18 17.53
N ILE A 235 1.86 -18.97 18.18
CA ILE A 235 2.11 -19.48 19.54
C ILE A 235 1.13 -18.77 20.49
N PRO A 236 0.15 -19.50 21.07
CA PRO A 236 -0.82 -18.92 21.99
C PRO A 236 -0.23 -19.01 23.39
N GLU A 237 0.57 -18.03 23.79
CA GLU A 237 1.02 -17.75 25.16
C GLU A 237 2.08 -16.64 25.04
N THR A 238 2.06 -15.49 25.71
CA THR A 238 1.59 -15.08 27.04
C THR A 238 1.43 -13.55 27.03
N SER A 239 0.33 -13.00 27.58
CA SER A 239 0.21 -11.84 28.49
C SER A 239 1.25 -10.68 28.58
N ALA A 240 2.17 -10.48 27.62
CA ALA A 240 3.36 -9.64 27.85
C ALA A 240 3.14 -8.14 27.70
N VAL A 241 2.01 -7.68 27.14
CA VAL A 241 1.67 -6.24 27.22
C VAL A 241 1.27 -5.87 28.65
N LEU A 242 0.66 -6.80 29.40
CA LEU A 242 0.30 -6.63 30.81
C LEU A 242 1.47 -6.95 31.77
N GLN A 243 2.46 -7.78 31.38
CA GLN A 243 3.66 -8.01 32.18
C GLN A 243 4.70 -6.89 32.09
N TRP A 244 4.65 -6.04 31.05
CA TRP A 244 5.49 -4.85 30.92
C TRP A 244 4.97 -3.63 31.69
N VAL A 245 3.78 -3.73 32.30
CA VAL A 245 3.30 -2.76 33.27
C VAL A 245 3.72 -3.28 34.65
N PRO A 246 4.84 -2.81 35.23
CA PRO A 246 5.24 -3.24 36.56
C PRO A 246 4.10 -2.95 37.54
N SER A 247 3.69 -3.97 38.31
CA SER A 247 2.63 -3.84 39.30
C SER A 247 3.04 -3.04 40.54
N SER A 248 4.29 -2.56 40.60
CA SER A 248 4.80 -1.72 41.70
C SER A 248 6.01 -0.87 41.25
N MET A 249 6.08 0.37 41.75
CA MET A 249 7.15 1.32 41.39
C MET A 249 8.53 0.97 42.00
N SER A 250 8.61 0.02 42.93
CA SER A 250 9.88 -0.43 43.52
C SER A 250 10.80 -1.17 42.56
N GLU A 251 10.27 -1.76 41.49
CA GLU A 251 11.06 -2.50 40.48
C GLU A 251 11.67 -1.57 39.41
N LEU A 252 11.15 -0.34 39.25
CA LEU A 252 11.66 0.64 38.28
C LEU A 252 12.81 1.50 38.82
N ILE A 253 13.04 1.51 40.14
CA ILE A 253 14.09 2.30 40.79
C ILE A 253 15.36 1.45 41.04
N SER A 254 15.29 0.13 40.85
CA SER A 254 16.40 -0.81 41.08
C SER A 254 17.12 -1.31 39.81
N LEU A 255 16.87 -0.69 38.66
CA LEU A 255 17.59 -0.87 37.39
C LEU A 255 18.24 0.44 36.97
#